data_AF-A0A1D2U761-F1
#
_entry.id   AF-A0A1D2U761-F1
#
_cell.length_a   1.000
_cell.length_b   1.000
_cell.length_c   1.000
_cell.angle_alpha   90.00
_cell.angle_beta   90.00
_cell.angle_gamma   90.00
#
_symmetry.space_group_name_H-M   'P 1'
#
loop_
_entity.id
_entity.type
_entity.pdbx_description
1 polymer ?
#
loop_
_entity_poly.entity_id
_entity_poly.type
_entity_poly.pdbx_seq_one_letter_code
_entity_poly.pdbx_strand_id
1 'polypeptide(L)'
;MVTHAFIAHGYTLYPSPHSAHRTVFEFHVFVPHPYALIDLPSFALQGRARLFAAHRVADGKMGQLVSFELEADRVRFEQRFTPD
;
A
#
# COMPACT_ATOMS: atom_id res chain seq x y z
N MET A 1 10.95 9.30 15.97
CA MET A 1 9.48 9.41 15.95
C MET A 1 8.92 7.99 15.93
N VAL A 2 8.05 7.62 16.88
CA VAL A 2 7.46 6.27 16.93
C VAL A 2 6.36 6.18 15.88
N THR A 3 6.62 5.43 14.81
CA THR A 3 5.57 4.96 13.90
C THR A 3 4.74 3.92 14.65
N HIS A 4 3.51 4.25 15.04
CA HIS A 4 2.58 3.24 15.56
C HIS A 4 2.00 2.46 14.38
N ALA A 5 2.26 1.16 14.37
CA ALA A 5 1.55 0.24 13.50
C ALA A 5 0.05 0.20 13.88
N PHE A 6 -0.80 -0.05 12.91
CA PHE A 6 -2.24 -0.24 13.12
C PHE A 6 -2.76 -1.38 12.25
N ILE A 7 -3.85 -2.00 12.67
CA ILE A 7 -4.44 -3.15 11.96
C ILE A 7 -5.63 -2.65 11.13
N ALA A 8 -5.67 -2.98 9.85
CA ALA A 8 -6.77 -2.69 8.95
C ALA A 8 -6.86 -3.73 7.84
N HIS A 9 -8.07 -4.11 7.42
CA HIS A 9 -8.32 -5.04 6.31
C HIS A 9 -7.56 -6.38 6.39
N GLY A 10 -7.24 -6.86 7.60
CA GLY A 10 -6.47 -8.10 7.79
C GLY A 10 -4.95 -7.93 7.61
N TYR A 11 -4.46 -6.69 7.62
CA TYR A 11 -3.04 -6.35 7.56
C TYR A 11 -2.62 -5.57 8.81
N THR A 12 -1.42 -5.84 9.32
CA THR A 12 -0.73 -4.89 10.20
C THR A 12 0.05 -3.92 9.32
N LEU A 13 -0.32 -2.64 9.36
CA LEU A 13 0.21 -1.58 8.53
C LEU A 13 1.16 -0.67 9.29
N TYR A 14 2.26 -0.34 8.64
CA TYR A 14 3.32 0.51 9.17
C TYR A 14 3.40 1.77 8.29
N PRO A 15 2.84 2.91 8.74
CA PRO A 15 2.87 4.15 7.97
C PRO A 15 4.27 4.77 7.96
N SER A 16 4.64 5.42 6.86
CA SER A 16 5.88 6.18 6.80
C SER A 16 5.89 7.29 7.85
N PRO A 17 7.02 7.55 8.54
CA PRO A 17 7.10 8.53 9.63
C PRO A 17 6.76 9.97 9.19
N HIS A 18 6.85 10.26 7.90
CA HIS A 18 6.53 11.57 7.31
C HIS A 18 5.05 11.70 6.86
N SER A 19 4.31 10.60 6.77
CA SER A 19 2.90 10.60 6.37
C SER A 19 2.03 10.32 7.58
N ALA A 20 1.58 11.38 8.25
CA ALA A 20 0.63 11.32 9.37
C ALA A 20 -0.75 10.75 8.96
N HIS A 21 -1.01 10.62 7.66
CA HIS A 21 -2.27 10.09 7.13
C HIS A 21 -2.28 8.56 7.20
N ARG A 22 -2.96 8.03 8.23
CA ARG A 22 -3.22 6.59 8.43
C ARG A 22 -4.48 6.09 7.70
N THR A 23 -4.94 6.85 6.70
CA THR A 23 -6.14 6.49 5.94
C THR A 23 -5.80 5.41 4.95
N VAL A 24 -6.45 4.25 5.10
CA VAL A 24 -6.46 3.18 4.11
C VAL A 24 -7.74 3.37 3.30
N PHE A 25 -7.58 3.44 1.97
CA PHE A 25 -8.73 3.57 1.08
C PHE A 25 -9.40 2.21 0.81
N GLU A 26 -10.61 2.25 0.27
CA GLU A 26 -11.43 1.06 -0.04
C GLU A 26 -10.70 0.09 -0.97
N PHE A 27 -10.16 0.59 -2.08
CA PHE A 27 -9.43 -0.22 -3.05
C PHE A 27 -7.98 -0.39 -2.59
N HIS A 28 -7.50 -1.62 -2.49
CA HIS A 28 -6.14 -1.89 -2.06
C HIS A 28 -5.56 -3.15 -2.69
N VAL A 29 -4.25 -3.17 -2.86
CA VAL A 29 -3.47 -4.26 -3.46
C VAL A 29 -2.33 -4.60 -2.53
N PHE A 30 -2.23 -5.88 -2.18
CA PHE A 30 -1.10 -6.41 -1.43
C PHE A 30 0.00 -6.83 -2.40
N VAL A 31 1.17 -6.25 -2.22
CA VAL A 31 2.38 -6.55 -2.98
C VAL A 31 3.29 -7.42 -2.11
N PRO A 32 3.45 -8.73 -2.40
CA PRO A 32 4.26 -9.65 -1.61
C PRO A 32 5.78 -9.47 -1.84
N HIS A 33 6.22 -8.25 -2.08
CA HIS A 33 7.62 -7.87 -2.33
C HIS A 33 8.00 -6.76 -1.34
N PRO A 34 8.50 -7.09 -0.14
CA PRO A 34 8.71 -6.10 0.92
C PRO A 34 9.74 -5.02 0.57
N TYR A 35 10.65 -5.32 -0.36
CA TYR A 35 11.69 -4.40 -0.83
C TYR A 35 11.39 -3.80 -2.20
N ALA A 36 10.21 -4.02 -2.77
CA ALA A 36 9.84 -3.38 -4.02
C ALA A 36 9.82 -1.85 -3.86
N LEU A 37 10.49 -1.17 -4.77
CA LEU A 37 10.47 0.28 -4.85
C LEU A 37 9.23 0.71 -5.64
N ILE A 38 8.17 1.05 -4.91
CA ILE A 38 6.93 1.53 -5.51
C ILE A 38 6.92 3.06 -5.49
N ASP A 39 7.20 3.67 -6.64
CA ASP A 39 7.01 5.10 -6.83
C ASP A 39 5.57 5.38 -7.32
N LEU A 40 4.66 5.68 -6.39
CA LEU A 40 3.25 5.95 -6.71
C LEU A 40 3.05 7.06 -7.77
N PRO A 41 3.79 8.19 -7.74
CA PRO A 41 3.68 9.23 -8.76
C PRO A 41 3.92 8.72 -10.20
N SER A 42 4.83 7.77 -10.39
CA SER A 42 5.14 7.19 -11.71
C SER A 42 3.96 6.44 -12.35
N PHE A 43 2.96 6.03 -11.59
CA PHE A 43 1.78 5.32 -12.13
C PHE A 43 0.73 6.27 -12.76
N ALA A 44 0.92 7.59 -12.64
CA ALA A 44 -0.02 8.62 -13.12
C ALA A 44 -1.47 8.29 -12.71
N LEU A 45 -1.64 8.11 -11.39
CA LEU A 45 -2.92 7.86 -10.73
C LEU A 45 -3.74 9.15 -10.69
N GLN A 46 -5.07 9.04 -10.81
CA GLN A 46 -5.97 10.20 -10.82
C GLN A 46 -6.40 10.63 -9.43
N GLY A 47 -6.64 9.66 -8.55
CA GLY A 47 -7.05 9.84 -7.17
C GLY A 47 -5.87 9.83 -6.20
N ARG A 48 -6.20 9.84 -4.91
CA ARG A 48 -5.21 9.69 -3.85
C ARG A 48 -4.82 8.22 -3.72
N ALA A 49 -3.53 7.98 -3.56
CA ALA A 49 -2.99 6.67 -3.23
C ALA A 49 -2.06 6.77 -2.01
N ARG A 50 -1.98 5.69 -1.25
CA ARG A 50 -1.08 5.58 -0.08
C ARG A 50 -0.38 4.23 -0.10
N LEU A 51 0.91 4.26 0.20
CA LEU A 51 1.76 3.10 0.35
C LEU A 51 2.05 2.87 1.84
N PHE A 52 1.92 1.63 2.27
CA PHE A 52 2.24 1.18 3.61
C PHE A 52 3.13 -0.04 3.53
N ALA A 53 4.10 -0.18 4.44
CA ALA A 53 4.65 -1.50 4.71
C ALA A 53 3.56 -2.32 5.42
N ALA A 54 3.42 -3.59 5.05
CA ALA A 54 2.29 -4.41 5.47
C ALA A 54 2.72 -5.82 5.85
N HIS A 55 2.10 -6.34 6.91
CA HIS A 55 2.13 -7.75 7.26
C HIS A 55 0.73 -8.32 7.05
N ARG A 56 0.59 -9.31 6.18
CA ARG A 56 -0.67 -10.00 5.93
C ARG A 56 -0.93 -11.03 7.02
N VAL A 57 -1.98 -10.82 7.81
CA VAL A 57 -2.31 -11.66 8.97
C VAL A 57 -2.74 -13.07 8.54
N ALA A 58 -3.33 -13.21 7.34
CA ALA A 58 -3.86 -14.48 6.85
C ALA A 58 -2.80 -15.57 6.66
N ASP A 59 -1.59 -15.21 6.25
CA ASP A 59 -0.51 -16.15 5.90
C ASP A 59 0.88 -15.72 6.40
N GLY A 60 0.95 -14.67 7.22
CA GLY A 60 2.18 -14.22 7.85
C GLY A 60 3.15 -13.51 6.90
N LYS A 61 2.74 -13.17 5.67
CA LYS A 61 3.66 -12.60 4.67
C LYS A 61 3.94 -11.12 4.91
N MET A 62 5.22 -10.77 4.86
CA MET A 62 5.69 -9.39 4.77
C MET A 62 5.55 -8.90 3.33
N GLY A 63 5.15 -7.65 3.17
CA GLY A 63 5.04 -7.01 1.87
C GLY A 63 4.74 -5.53 2.02
N GLN A 64 4.12 -4.98 0.99
CA GLN A 64 3.62 -3.62 0.96
C GLN A 64 2.14 -3.65 0.63
N LEU A 65 1.37 -2.72 1.20
CA LEU A 65 -0.03 -2.50 0.84
C LEU A 65 -0.13 -1.13 0.16
N VAL A 66 -0.62 -1.13 -1.08
CA VAL A 66 -0.98 0.10 -1.77
C VAL A 66 -2.49 0.24 -1.71
N SER A 67 -2.98 1.38 -1.22
CA SER A 67 -4.41 1.71 -1.20
C SER A 67 -4.70 2.90 -2.11
N PHE A 68 -5.88 2.90 -2.73
CA PHE A 68 -6.32 3.81 -3.78
C PHE A 68 -7.74 4.30 -3.48
N GLU A 69 -7.97 5.59 -3.66
CA GLU A 69 -9.30 6.19 -3.56
C GLU A 69 -10.22 5.73 -4.69
N LEU A 70 -9.66 5.47 -5.89
CA LEU A 70 -10.41 5.10 -7.09
C LEU A 70 -10.08 3.66 -7.53
N GLU A 71 -11.10 2.92 -7.95
CA GLU A 71 -10.89 1.57 -8.49
C GLU A 71 -10.07 1.57 -9.78
N ALA A 72 -10.27 2.58 -10.64
CA ALA A 72 -9.52 2.70 -11.89
C ALA A 72 -8.00 2.80 -11.65
N ASP A 73 -7.58 3.44 -10.56
CA ASP A 73 -6.18 3.56 -10.17
C ASP A 73 -5.63 2.24 -9.64
N ARG A 74 -6.43 1.46 -8.89
CA ARG A 74 -6.10 0.09 -8.48
C ARG A 74 -5.81 -0.77 -9.71
N VAL A 75 -6.73 -0.80 -10.67
CA VAL A 75 -6.60 -1.60 -11.90
C VAL A 75 -5.38 -1.16 -12.70
N ARG A 76 -5.15 0.16 -12.83
CA ARG A 76 -3.99 0.70 -13.52
C ARG A 76 -2.67 0.32 -12.84
N PHE A 77 -2.64 0.34 -11.52
CA PHE A 77 -1.47 -0.11 -10.76
C PHE A 77 -1.21 -1.60 -11.02
N GLU A 78 -2.21 -2.46 -10.88
CA GLU A 78 -2.04 -3.91 -11.10
C GLU A 78 -1.58 -4.25 -12.53
N GLN A 79 -2.03 -3.51 -13.54
CA GLN A 79 -1.60 -3.71 -14.93
C GLN A 79 -0.16 -3.27 -15.21
N ARG A 80 0.35 -2.30 -14.44
CA ARG A 80 1.66 -1.68 -14.67
C ARG A 80 2.72 -2.14 -13.69
N PHE A 81 2.31 -2.66 -12.55
CA PHE A 81 3.21 -3.11 -11.52
C PHE A 81 3.84 -4.43 -11.94
N THR A 82 5.11 -4.36 -12.31
CA THR A 82 5.97 -5.52 -12.50
C THR A 82 6.99 -5.55 -11.36
N PRO A 83 7.01 -6.59 -10.51
CA PRO A 83 8.06 -6.73 -9.52
C PRO A 83 9.39 -6.98 -10.24
N ASP A 84 10.40 -6.17 -9.93
CA ASP A 84 11.80 -6.37 -10.35
C ASP A 84 12.44 -7.52 -9.56
#